data_AF-A0A7S2PXS1-F1
#
_entry.id   AF-A0A7S2PXS1-F1
#
_cell.length_a   1.000
_cell.length_b   1.000
_cell.length_c   1.000
_cell.angle_alpha   90.00
_cell.angle_beta   90.00
_cell.angle_gamma   90.00
#
_symmetry.space_group_name_H-M   'P 1'
#
loop_
_entity.id
_entity.type
_entity.pdbx_description
1 polymer ?
#
loop_
_entity_poly.entity_id
_entity_poly.type
_entity_poly.pdbx_seq_one_letter_code
_entity_poly.pdbx_strand_id
1 'polypeptide(L)'
;SNPLMPFSSPQICSSDTLSDDVEVTFPILANSVPTSLPTASKVPIPEGDRCTFCEFGIPDLTVLPPKAGGQTCGDVKETSVSHINGDELCDIIQSVESICCPEPAPPCTFCLGGIPDLALQPPIAGGKTCGQVRQQAAAYSNGDSLCNTIQSEESTCCPSEPADHCTFCEEGIPDLTV
;
A
#
# COMPACT_ATOMS: atom_id res chain seq x y z
N SER A 1 43.24 22.91 -48.41
CA SER A 1 41.91 23.43 -48.75
C SER A 1 40.91 22.32 -48.72
N ASN A 2 39.86 22.47 -47.90
CA ASN A 2 38.72 21.56 -47.79
C ASN A 2 37.87 21.62 -49.08
N PRO A 3 37.10 20.58 -49.41
CA PRO A 3 35.66 20.81 -49.41
C PRO A 3 34.86 19.72 -48.71
N LEU A 4 33.88 20.21 -47.95
CA LEU A 4 32.84 19.51 -47.22
C LEU A 4 32.06 18.54 -48.12
N MET A 5 31.87 17.32 -47.63
CA MET A 5 30.83 16.41 -48.13
C MET A 5 29.52 16.65 -47.36
N PRO A 6 28.35 16.54 -48.01
CA PRO A 6 27.06 16.87 -47.43
C PRO A 6 26.59 15.80 -46.45
N PHE A 7 26.11 16.25 -45.28
CA PHE A 7 25.34 15.42 -44.37
C PHE A 7 24.05 14.98 -45.07
N SER A 8 23.91 13.67 -45.24
CA SER A 8 22.65 13.05 -45.62
C SER A 8 21.65 13.21 -44.48
N SER A 9 20.55 13.90 -44.75
CA SER A 9 19.36 13.86 -43.92
C SER A 9 18.66 12.51 -44.05
N PRO A 10 18.19 11.95 -42.94
CA PRO A 10 16.87 11.36 -42.89
C PRO A 10 15.89 12.44 -42.40
N GLN A 11 15.03 12.88 -43.31
CA GLN A 11 13.64 13.23 -42.97
C GLN A 11 12.96 11.98 -42.38
N ILE A 12 11.78 12.18 -41.76
CA ILE A 12 10.87 11.17 -41.15
C ILE A 12 11.16 11.00 -39.64
N CYS A 13 10.32 11.40 -38.69
CA CYS A 13 9.00 12.03 -38.71
C CYS A 13 8.91 12.95 -37.48
N SER A 14 8.32 14.13 -37.67
CA SER A 14 7.60 14.81 -36.60
C SER A 14 6.61 13.81 -36.01
N SER A 15 6.90 13.31 -34.83
CA SER A 15 5.84 12.90 -33.93
C SER A 15 5.51 14.16 -33.14
N ASP A 16 4.59 14.95 -33.69
CA ASP A 16 3.57 15.59 -32.86
C ASP A 16 2.92 14.48 -32.02
N THR A 17 3.59 14.03 -30.98
CA THR A 17 2.86 13.65 -29.78
C THR A 17 2.53 14.99 -29.15
N LEU A 18 1.39 15.53 -29.59
CA LEU A 18 0.43 16.11 -28.68
C LEU A 18 0.50 15.24 -27.42
N SER A 19 1.34 15.63 -26.46
CA SER A 19 1.02 15.33 -25.09
C SER A 19 -0.27 16.11 -24.91
N ASP A 20 -1.39 15.41 -25.05
CA ASP A 20 -2.58 15.66 -24.28
C ASP A 20 -2.17 15.58 -22.79
N ASP A 21 -1.36 16.55 -22.35
CA ASP A 21 -1.52 17.18 -21.06
C ASP A 21 -2.90 17.85 -21.14
N VAL A 22 -3.94 17.01 -21.12
CA VAL A 22 -5.24 17.43 -20.64
C VAL A 22 -4.95 17.73 -19.19
N GLU A 23 -4.54 18.97 -18.94
CA GLU A 23 -4.59 19.59 -17.64
C GLU A 23 -6.08 19.63 -17.32
N VAL A 24 -6.62 18.48 -16.91
CA VAL A 24 -7.98 18.35 -16.37
C VAL A 24 -7.90 19.07 -15.05
N THR A 25 -8.04 20.39 -15.18
CA THR A 25 -8.19 21.33 -14.10
C THR A 25 -9.42 20.84 -13.36
N PHE A 26 -9.21 20.23 -12.20
CA PHE A 26 -10.28 20.14 -11.22
C PHE A 26 -10.83 21.55 -11.07
N PRO A 27 -12.14 21.76 -11.22
CA PRO A 27 -12.68 23.08 -10.96
C PRO A 27 -12.32 23.45 -9.52
N ILE A 28 -11.38 24.37 -9.38
CA ILE A 28 -11.06 24.98 -8.11
C ILE A 28 -12.36 25.67 -7.70
N LEU A 29 -13.09 25.09 -6.74
CA LEU A 29 -14.27 25.71 -6.15
C LEU A 29 -13.79 26.86 -5.26
N ALA A 30 -13.23 27.89 -5.90
CA ALA A 30 -13.12 29.21 -5.32
C ALA A 30 -14.55 29.69 -5.08
N ASN A 31 -14.90 29.80 -3.81
CA ASN A 31 -16.10 30.47 -3.31
C ASN A 31 -16.39 31.73 -4.14
N SER A 32 -17.36 31.67 -5.05
CA SER A 32 -17.81 32.84 -5.82
C SER A 32 -19.29 32.70 -6.18
N VAL A 33 -20.11 33.31 -5.33
CA VAL A 33 -21.41 34.00 -5.57
C VAL A 33 -22.47 33.29 -6.43
N PRO A 34 -23.73 33.16 -5.93
CA PRO A 34 -24.75 32.34 -6.57
C PRO A 34 -25.30 33.01 -7.84
N THR A 35 -25.06 32.40 -9.00
CA THR A 35 -25.84 32.67 -10.22
C THR A 35 -27.00 31.67 -10.28
N SER A 36 -28.19 32.22 -10.46
CA SER A 36 -29.49 31.61 -10.26
C SER A 36 -29.96 30.67 -11.39
N LEU A 37 -30.61 29.56 -10.94
CA LEU A 37 -31.62 28.68 -11.59
C LEU A 37 -31.17 27.58 -12.59
N PRO A 38 -31.89 26.44 -12.67
CA PRO A 38 -33.03 25.98 -11.87
C PRO A 38 -32.62 24.97 -10.79
N THR A 39 -33.47 24.84 -9.77
CA THR A 39 -33.41 23.84 -8.70
C THR A 39 -33.27 22.42 -9.26
N ALA A 40 -32.03 21.95 -9.41
CA ALA A 40 -31.74 20.52 -9.43
C ALA A 40 -32.05 20.02 -8.03
N SER A 41 -33.13 19.24 -7.94
CA SER A 41 -33.52 18.52 -6.74
C SER A 41 -32.25 17.89 -6.15
N LYS A 42 -31.88 18.31 -4.94
CA LYS A 42 -30.83 17.65 -4.15
C LYS A 42 -31.38 16.31 -3.72
N VAL A 43 -31.48 15.39 -4.68
CA VAL A 43 -31.77 13.98 -4.42
C VAL A 43 -30.55 13.48 -3.66
N PRO A 44 -30.71 12.99 -2.42
CA PRO A 44 -29.61 12.33 -1.73
C PRO A 44 -29.17 11.16 -2.62
N ILE A 45 -27.94 11.20 -3.12
CA ILE A 45 -27.36 10.05 -3.81
C ILE A 45 -27.32 8.93 -2.76
N PRO A 46 -27.99 7.79 -3.00
CA PRO A 46 -27.95 6.67 -2.07
C PRO A 46 -26.50 6.21 -1.94
N GLU A 47 -26.08 5.80 -0.75
CA GLU A 47 -24.65 5.59 -0.45
C GLU A 47 -23.98 4.52 -1.33
N GLY A 48 -24.75 3.58 -1.90
CA GLY A 48 -24.24 2.58 -2.83
C GLY A 48 -23.97 3.08 -4.26
N ASP A 49 -24.49 4.27 -4.61
CA ASP A 49 -24.27 4.87 -5.93
C ASP A 49 -23.15 5.92 -5.89
N ARG A 50 -22.61 6.27 -4.72
CA ARG A 50 -21.57 7.29 -4.59
C ARG A 50 -20.23 6.79 -5.11
N CYS A 51 -19.40 7.71 -5.59
CA CYS A 51 -18.04 7.38 -6.00
C CYS A 51 -17.26 6.74 -4.85
N THR A 52 -16.85 5.49 -5.04
CA THR A 52 -16.02 4.79 -4.06
C THR A 52 -14.62 5.36 -4.10
N PHE A 53 -14.13 5.84 -2.96
CA PHE A 53 -12.78 6.36 -2.82
C PHE A 53 -12.27 6.03 -1.42
N CYS A 54 -11.19 5.27 -1.35
CA CYS A 54 -10.48 4.97 -0.10
C CYS A 54 -11.38 4.31 0.94
N GLU A 55 -11.89 3.11 0.62
CA GLU A 55 -12.79 2.34 1.49
C GLU A 55 -12.17 2.09 2.88
N PHE A 56 -10.84 1.92 2.93
CA PHE A 56 -10.07 1.72 4.16
C PHE A 56 -9.60 3.03 4.82
N GLY A 57 -9.97 4.18 4.27
CA GLY A 57 -9.59 5.50 4.76
C GLY A 57 -8.32 6.04 4.11
N ILE A 58 -8.04 7.32 4.40
CA ILE A 58 -6.87 8.04 3.90
C ILE A 58 -5.87 8.16 5.06
N PRO A 59 -4.66 7.59 4.94
CA PRO A 59 -3.63 7.70 5.98
C PRO A 59 -3.08 9.12 6.11
N ASP A 60 -2.99 9.87 5.01
CA ASP A 60 -2.54 11.27 5.01
C ASP A 60 -3.45 12.14 4.12
N LEU A 61 -4.24 12.98 4.77
CA LEU A 61 -5.17 13.89 4.10
C LEU A 61 -4.48 15.02 3.34
N THR A 62 -3.19 15.27 3.61
CA THR A 62 -2.44 16.43 3.07
C THR A 62 -1.63 16.11 1.81
N VAL A 63 -1.57 14.83 1.42
CA VAL A 63 -0.91 14.40 0.18
C VAL A 63 -1.57 15.08 -1.01
N LEU A 64 -0.75 15.58 -1.93
CA LEU A 64 -1.16 16.23 -3.18
C LEU A 64 -0.90 15.29 -4.37
N PRO A 65 -1.91 14.59 -4.90
CA PRO A 65 -1.74 13.75 -6.06
C PRO A 65 -1.44 14.59 -7.32
N PRO A 66 -0.52 14.16 -8.20
CA PRO A 66 -0.13 14.86 -9.42
C PRO A 66 -1.27 15.00 -10.44
N LYS A 67 -2.41 14.34 -10.22
CA LYS A 67 -3.61 14.40 -11.06
C LYS A 67 -4.85 14.88 -10.32
N ALA A 68 -4.72 15.46 -9.13
CA ALA A 68 -5.85 15.97 -8.35
C ALA A 68 -6.11 17.47 -8.56
N GLY A 69 -5.45 18.11 -9.56
CA GLY A 69 -5.62 19.53 -9.83
C GLY A 69 -5.26 20.43 -8.65
N GLY A 70 -4.26 20.05 -7.86
CA GLY A 70 -3.83 20.77 -6.65
C GLY A 70 -4.69 20.53 -5.41
N GLN A 71 -5.69 19.63 -5.48
CA GLN A 71 -6.44 19.19 -4.32
C GLN A 71 -5.67 18.15 -3.50
N THR A 72 -5.86 18.18 -2.19
CA THR A 72 -5.31 17.16 -1.30
C THR A 72 -6.17 15.91 -1.30
N CYS A 73 -5.64 14.78 -0.83
CA CYS A 73 -6.41 13.55 -0.69
C CYS A 73 -7.67 13.74 0.17
N GLY A 74 -7.62 14.61 1.18
CA GLY A 74 -8.81 15.00 1.96
C GLY A 74 -9.89 15.68 1.11
N ASP A 75 -9.51 16.63 0.26
CA ASP A 75 -10.43 17.34 -0.63
C ASP A 75 -11.03 16.40 -1.69
N VAL A 76 -10.21 15.48 -2.23
CA VAL A 76 -10.66 14.46 -3.19
C VAL A 76 -11.72 13.54 -2.56
N LYS A 77 -11.56 13.19 -1.28
CA LYS A 77 -12.56 12.39 -0.53
C LYS A 77 -13.85 13.15 -0.27
N GLU A 78 -13.78 14.43 0.06
CA GLU A 78 -15.00 15.23 0.21
C GLU A 78 -15.75 15.33 -1.13
N THR A 79 -14.99 15.48 -2.22
CA THR A 79 -15.52 15.55 -3.58
C THR A 79 -16.19 14.24 -3.98
N SER A 80 -15.61 13.07 -3.65
CA SER A 80 -16.14 11.76 -4.03
C SER A 80 -17.57 11.50 -3.52
N VAL A 81 -17.94 12.05 -2.36
CA VAL A 81 -19.29 11.90 -1.78
C VAL A 81 -20.36 12.59 -2.64
N SER A 82 -19.96 13.57 -3.46
CA SER A 82 -20.86 14.33 -4.33
C SER A 82 -20.95 13.77 -5.76
N HIS A 83 -20.19 12.71 -6.06
CA HIS A 83 -20.14 12.05 -7.36
C HIS A 83 -20.75 10.66 -7.32
N ILE A 84 -21.16 10.17 -8.49
CA ILE A 84 -21.81 8.87 -8.68
C ILE A 84 -20.80 7.92 -9.31
N ASN A 85 -20.76 6.65 -8.88
CA ASN A 85 -19.92 5.66 -9.54
C ASN A 85 -20.21 5.62 -11.06
N GLY A 86 -19.15 5.80 -11.87
CA GLY A 86 -19.22 5.78 -13.33
C GLY A 86 -19.39 7.15 -14.00
N ASP A 87 -19.38 8.26 -13.25
CA ASP A 87 -19.17 9.59 -13.85
C ASP A 87 -17.68 9.89 -14.09
N GLU A 88 -17.38 10.76 -15.06
CA GLU A 88 -16.00 11.07 -15.48
C GLU A 88 -15.15 11.60 -14.31
N LEU A 89 -15.77 12.32 -13.37
CA LEU A 89 -15.09 12.82 -12.19
C LEU A 89 -14.78 11.71 -11.20
N CYS A 90 -15.64 10.70 -11.04
CA CYS A 90 -15.32 9.52 -10.25
C CYS A 90 -14.16 8.72 -10.84
N ASP A 91 -14.07 8.59 -12.17
CA ASP A 91 -12.92 7.92 -12.81
C ASP A 91 -11.60 8.63 -12.47
N ILE A 92 -11.60 9.96 -12.45
CA ILE A 92 -10.41 10.74 -12.07
C ILE A 92 -10.11 10.59 -10.57
N ILE A 93 -11.14 10.63 -9.71
CA ILE A 93 -11.00 10.39 -8.26
C ILE A 93 -10.39 9.00 -8.01
N GLN A 94 -10.89 7.96 -8.67
CA GLN A 94 -10.35 6.61 -8.57
C GLN A 94 -8.92 6.53 -9.12
N SER A 95 -8.58 7.30 -10.15
CA SER A 95 -7.22 7.32 -10.71
C SER A 95 -6.15 7.80 -9.71
N VAL A 96 -6.53 8.62 -8.73
CA VAL A 96 -5.63 9.12 -7.67
C VAL A 96 -5.69 8.29 -6.38
N GLU A 97 -6.56 7.29 -6.32
CA GLU A 97 -6.75 6.44 -5.13
C GLU A 97 -5.46 5.71 -4.76
N SER A 98 -4.71 5.19 -5.73
CA SER A 98 -3.42 4.51 -5.48
C SER A 98 -2.38 5.38 -4.76
N ILE A 99 -2.50 6.70 -4.84
CA ILE A 99 -1.59 7.68 -4.22
C ILE A 99 -2.11 8.10 -2.86
N CYS A 100 -3.42 8.34 -2.77
CA CYS A 100 -4.06 8.75 -1.53
C CYS A 100 -4.24 7.62 -0.53
N CYS A 101 -4.41 6.40 -1.03
CA CYS A 101 -4.87 5.24 -0.30
C CYS A 101 -4.07 4.03 -0.72
N PRO A 102 -2.79 3.97 -0.30
CA PRO A 102 -2.01 2.76 -0.45
C PRO A 102 -2.75 1.60 0.22
N GLU A 103 -2.71 0.42 -0.41
CA GLU A 103 -3.26 -0.79 0.17
C GLU A 103 -2.66 -1.00 1.57
N PRO A 104 -3.48 -1.27 2.60
CA PRO A 104 -2.95 -1.52 3.93
C PRO A 104 -2.02 -2.73 3.86
N ALA A 105 -0.74 -2.49 4.18
CA ALA A 105 0.24 -3.56 4.21
C ALA A 105 -0.21 -4.62 5.22
N PRO A 106 -0.05 -5.92 4.90
CA PRO A 106 -0.44 -7.00 5.82
C PRO A 106 0.35 -6.88 7.12
N PRO A 107 -0.17 -7.36 8.25
CA PRO A 107 0.56 -7.31 9.51
C PRO A 107 1.88 -8.09 9.42
N CYS A 108 2.87 -7.70 10.23
CA CYS A 108 4.14 -8.40 10.30
C CYS A 108 3.93 -9.84 10.78
N THR A 109 4.22 -10.81 9.92
CA THR A 109 4.23 -12.22 10.29
C THR A 109 5.47 -12.53 11.13
N PHE A 110 5.24 -13.13 12.30
CA PHE A 110 6.28 -13.61 13.20
C PHE A 110 5.87 -14.95 13.79
N CYS A 111 6.67 -15.99 13.56
CA CYS A 111 6.46 -17.36 14.04
C CYS A 111 5.08 -17.92 13.67
N LEU A 112 4.82 -18.12 12.36
CA LEU A 112 3.55 -18.69 11.86
C LEU A 112 3.18 -20.03 12.50
N GLY A 113 4.17 -20.86 12.84
CA GLY A 113 3.99 -22.14 13.56
C GLY A 113 3.79 -22.00 15.07
N GLY A 114 3.81 -20.78 15.60
CA GLY A 114 3.79 -20.51 17.04
C GLY A 114 5.19 -20.41 17.64
N ILE A 115 5.21 -20.03 18.92
CA ILE A 115 6.43 -19.84 19.70
C ILE A 115 6.47 -20.94 20.76
N PRO A 116 7.43 -21.87 20.69
CA PRO A 116 7.53 -22.98 21.65
C PRO A 116 7.84 -22.50 23.07
N ASP A 117 8.66 -21.45 23.21
CA ASP A 117 8.98 -20.83 24.50
C ASP A 117 8.77 -19.32 24.46
N LEU A 118 7.67 -18.85 25.07
CA LEU A 118 7.33 -17.44 25.12
C LEU A 118 8.26 -16.64 26.04
N ALA A 119 8.92 -17.29 27.01
CA ALA A 119 9.81 -16.64 27.97
C ALA A 119 11.26 -16.57 27.48
N LEU A 120 11.60 -17.29 26.41
CA LEU A 120 12.91 -17.23 25.77
C LEU A 120 13.24 -15.79 25.36
N GLN A 121 14.45 -15.34 25.68
CA GLN A 121 14.92 -14.00 25.38
C GLN A 121 15.97 -14.08 24.28
N PRO A 122 15.69 -13.56 23.07
CA PRO A 122 16.68 -13.55 22.02
C PRO A 122 17.84 -12.60 22.35
N PRO A 123 19.06 -12.92 21.90
CA PRO A 123 20.25 -12.13 22.21
C PRO A 123 20.21 -10.71 21.62
N ILE A 124 19.48 -10.49 20.53
CA ILE A 124 19.39 -9.21 19.83
C ILE A 124 18.05 -8.47 20.03
N ALA A 125 17.09 -9.07 20.72
CA ALA A 125 15.77 -8.49 20.99
C ALA A 125 15.74 -7.38 22.05
N GLY A 126 16.89 -6.82 22.43
CA GLY A 126 16.97 -5.69 23.37
C GLY A 126 16.36 -6.00 24.74
N GLY A 127 16.45 -7.24 25.20
CA GLY A 127 15.88 -7.68 26.47
C GLY A 127 14.41 -8.09 26.42
N LYS A 128 13.79 -8.18 25.25
CA LYS A 128 12.41 -8.68 25.10
C LYS A 128 12.36 -10.19 24.99
N THR A 129 11.30 -10.79 25.51
CA THR A 129 11.01 -12.22 25.34
C THR A 129 10.34 -12.50 23.99
N CYS A 130 10.40 -13.72 23.48
CA CYS A 130 9.76 -14.13 22.24
C CYS A 130 8.25 -13.86 22.24
N GLY A 131 7.59 -14.02 23.38
CA GLY A 131 6.19 -13.63 23.55
C GLY A 131 5.96 -12.13 23.36
N GLN A 132 6.85 -11.28 23.87
CA GLN A 132 6.80 -9.83 23.68
C GLN A 132 7.15 -9.41 22.25
N VAL A 133 8.12 -10.08 21.62
CA VAL A 133 8.48 -9.84 20.21
C VAL A 133 7.30 -10.16 19.28
N ARG A 134 6.54 -11.24 19.57
CA ARG A 134 5.30 -11.55 18.83
C ARG A 134 4.22 -10.50 18.99
N GLN A 135 4.00 -10.01 20.22
CA GLN A 135 3.05 -8.92 20.45
C GLN A 135 3.48 -7.66 19.71
N GLN A 136 4.79 -7.42 19.65
CA GLN A 136 5.35 -6.31 18.92
C GLN A 136 5.12 -6.47 17.40
N ALA A 137 5.27 -7.67 16.83
CA ALA A 137 5.00 -7.94 15.41
C ALA A 137 3.58 -7.51 14.99
N ALA A 138 2.58 -7.78 15.83
CA ALA A 138 1.18 -7.41 15.55
C ALA A 138 0.94 -5.90 15.45
N ALA A 139 1.87 -5.06 15.93
CA ALA A 139 1.78 -3.61 15.87
C ALA A 139 2.45 -2.99 14.62
N TYR A 140 3.14 -3.80 13.80
CA TYR A 140 3.85 -3.32 12.61
C TYR A 140 3.33 -4.00 11.34
N SER A 141 3.53 -3.31 10.23
CA SER A 141 3.19 -3.81 8.91
C SER A 141 4.37 -4.55 8.31
N ASN A 142 4.06 -5.51 7.44
CA ASN A 142 5.05 -6.21 6.64
C ASN A 142 5.78 -5.21 5.73
N GLY A 143 7.10 -5.28 5.69
CA GLY A 143 7.95 -4.32 4.99
C GLY A 143 8.46 -3.16 5.85
N ASP A 144 7.92 -2.94 7.06
CA ASP A 144 8.47 -1.96 8.00
C ASP A 144 9.89 -2.37 8.44
N SER A 145 10.78 -1.40 8.64
CA SER A 145 12.14 -1.66 9.15
C SER A 145 12.15 -2.37 10.51
N LEU A 146 11.15 -2.06 11.36
CA LEU A 146 10.93 -2.73 12.63
C LEU A 146 10.39 -4.14 12.45
N CYS A 147 9.52 -4.39 11.47
CA CYS A 147 9.10 -5.75 11.13
C CYS A 147 10.28 -6.61 10.67
N ASN A 148 11.18 -6.08 9.82
CA ASN A 148 12.39 -6.78 9.40
C ASN A 148 13.32 -7.12 10.58
N THR A 149 13.41 -6.20 11.56
CA THR A 149 14.17 -6.45 12.79
C THR A 149 13.52 -7.55 13.62
N ILE A 150 12.20 -7.52 13.78
CA ILE A 150 11.44 -8.54 14.49
C ILE A 150 11.61 -9.91 13.82
N GLN A 151 11.51 -9.98 12.49
CA GLN A 151 11.71 -11.22 11.73
C GLN A 151 13.12 -11.79 11.87
N SER A 152 14.14 -10.95 12.08
CA SER A 152 15.50 -11.44 12.34
C SER A 152 15.62 -12.29 13.62
N GLU A 153 14.67 -12.14 14.56
CA GLU A 153 14.59 -12.94 15.79
C GLU A 153 13.90 -14.29 15.60
N GLU A 154 13.26 -14.54 14.46
CA GLU A 154 12.52 -15.78 14.21
C GLU A 154 13.42 -17.01 14.34
N SER A 155 14.68 -16.91 13.94
CA SER A 155 15.64 -18.02 14.06
C SER A 155 15.88 -18.47 15.50
N THR A 156 15.64 -17.59 16.48
CA THR A 156 15.76 -17.92 17.91
C THR A 156 14.41 -18.29 18.51
N CYS A 157 13.35 -17.56 18.14
CA CYS A 157 12.03 -17.70 18.76
C CYS A 157 11.12 -18.74 18.13
N CYS A 158 11.32 -19.07 16.86
CA CYS A 158 10.58 -20.10 16.14
C CYS A 158 11.60 -21.01 15.45
N PRO A 159 12.30 -21.86 16.22
CA PRO A 159 12.98 -22.99 15.60
C PRO A 159 11.94 -23.71 14.75
N SER A 160 12.20 -23.85 13.46
CA SER A 160 11.38 -24.66 12.55
C SER A 160 11.10 -25.96 13.28
N GLU A 161 9.81 -26.35 13.37
CA GLU A 161 9.45 -27.57 14.07
C GLU A 161 10.42 -28.66 13.63
N PRO A 162 11.08 -29.35 14.57
CA PRO A 162 11.88 -30.49 14.21
C PRO A 162 10.95 -31.43 13.45
N ALA A 163 11.18 -31.60 12.15
CA ALA A 163 10.64 -32.71 11.41
C ALA A 163 10.99 -33.96 12.21
N ASP A 164 9.99 -34.53 12.87
CA ASP A 164 10.03 -35.84 13.51
C ASP A 164 11.33 -36.14 14.27
N HIS A 165 11.60 -35.41 15.36
CA HIS A 165 12.54 -35.93 16.36
C HIS A 165 11.86 -37.07 17.13
N CYS A 166 11.83 -38.26 16.54
CA CYS A 166 11.81 -39.56 17.21
C CYS A 166 12.15 -40.71 16.21
N THR A 167 13.38 -40.73 15.66
CA THR A 167 13.99 -41.94 15.04
C THR A 167 15.10 -42.52 15.93
N PHE A 168 14.99 -42.36 17.25
CA PHE A 168 15.96 -42.93 18.19
C PHE A 168 15.33 -44.11 18.93
N CYS A 169 14.91 -45.14 18.18
CA CYS A 169 14.63 -46.52 18.67
C CYS A 169 14.21 -47.50 17.55
N GLU A 170 14.67 -47.36 16.30
CA GLU A 170 14.33 -48.36 15.25
C GLU A 170 15.23 -49.61 15.31
N GLU A 171 16.40 -49.51 15.94
CA GLU A 171 17.28 -50.65 16.22
C GLU A 171 17.35 -50.82 17.76
N GLY A 172 16.64 -51.82 18.27
CA GLY A 172 16.39 -52.03 19.71
C GLY A 172 17.65 -52.03 20.59
N ILE A 173 17.46 -51.60 21.84
CA ILE A 173 18.46 -51.66 22.91
C ILE A 173 18.97 -53.12 22.98
N PRO A 174 20.27 -53.41 22.77
CA PRO A 174 20.78 -54.75 22.97
C PRO A 174 20.65 -55.11 24.46
N ASP A 175 19.80 -56.08 24.73
CA ASP A 175 19.57 -56.67 26.05
C ASP A 175 20.90 -57.29 26.55
N LEU A 176 21.57 -56.59 27.47
CA LEU A 176 22.75 -57.08 28.18
C LEU A 176 22.27 -58.01 29.31
N THR A 177 21.89 -59.24 28.97
CA THR A 177 21.77 -60.33 29.96
C THR A 177 23.16 -60.80 30.36
N VAL A 178 23.48 -60.57 31.63
CA VAL A 178 24.63 -61.08 32.40
C VAL A 178 24.42 -62.54 32.78
#